data_AF-Q6UIN3-F1
#
_entry.id   AF-Q6UIN3-F1
#
_cell.length_a   1.000
_cell.length_b   1.000
_cell.length_c   1.000
_cell.angle_alpha   90.00
_cell.angle_beta   90.00
_cell.angle_gamma   90.00
#
_symmetry.space_group_name_H-M   'P 1'
#
loop_
_entity.id
_entity.type
_entity.pdbx_description
1 polymer ?
#
loop_
_entity_poly.entity_id
_entity_poly.type
_entity_poly.pdbx_seq_one_letter_code
_entity_poly.pdbx_strand_id
1 'polypeptide(L)'
;SGAKETLEPLIQAAQLLQVKKKTDDDAEAICSMCNALTTAQIVKVLNLYTPVNEFEERVSVSFIRTIQMRLRDRKDSPQLLMDAKHIFPVTFPFNPSSLALETIQIPASLGLGFISRV
;
A
#
# COMPACT_ATOMS: atom_id res chain seq x y z
N SER A 1 -7.98 5.17 6.13
CA SER A 1 -8.80 4.89 4.94
C SER A 1 -8.04 3.90 4.09
N GLY A 2 -8.72 2.98 3.39
CA GLY A 2 -8.05 1.94 2.60
C GLY A 2 -7.11 2.49 1.52
N ALA A 3 -7.39 3.67 0.97
CA ALA A 3 -6.51 4.32 0.00
C ALA A 3 -5.13 4.70 0.57
N LYS A 4 -5.07 5.21 1.80
CA LYS A 4 -3.79 5.54 2.45
C LYS A 4 -2.96 4.27 2.69
N GLU A 5 -3.57 3.23 3.24
CA GLU A 5 -2.89 1.95 3.50
C GLU A 5 -2.38 1.30 2.21
N THR A 6 -3.14 1.38 1.12
CA THR A 6 -2.73 0.85 -0.19
C THR A 6 -1.56 1.61 -0.81
N LEU A 7 -1.48 2.94 -0.57
CA LEU A 7 -0.42 3.80 -1.11
C LEU A 7 0.82 3.86 -0.22
N GLU A 8 0.75 3.39 1.01
CA GLU A 8 1.85 3.43 1.98
C GLU A 8 3.18 2.87 1.43
N PRO A 9 3.23 1.72 0.72
CA PRO A 9 4.46 1.24 0.10
C PRO A 9 5.06 2.21 -0.93
N LEU A 10 4.21 2.89 -1.70
CA LEU A 10 4.66 3.87 -2.69
C LEU A 10 5.17 5.16 -2.03
N ILE A 11 4.51 5.59 -0.96
CA ILE A 11 4.97 6.73 -0.14
C ILE A 11 6.37 6.44 0.42
N GLN A 12 6.57 5.26 1.00
CA GLN A 12 7.85 4.85 1.55
C GLN A 12 8.92 4.68 0.46
N ALA A 13 8.58 4.18 -0.72
CA ALA A 13 9.51 4.09 -1.84
C ALA A 13 9.96 5.49 -2.29
N ALA A 14 9.04 6.45 -2.38
CA ALA A 14 9.37 7.84 -2.71
C ALA A 14 10.26 8.49 -1.63
N GLN A 15 9.97 8.24 -0.35
CA GLN A 15 10.80 8.70 0.77
C GLN A 15 12.19 8.07 0.72
N LEU A 16 12.30 6.76 0.47
CA LEU A 16 13.57 6.05 0.34
C LEU A 16 14.44 6.64 -0.77
N LEU A 17 13.86 7.09 -1.88
CA LEU A 17 14.60 7.77 -2.94
C LEU A 17 15.19 9.11 -2.47
N GLN A 18 14.53 9.82 -1.56
CA GLN A 18 14.87 11.18 -1.15
C GLN A 18 15.78 11.28 0.09
N VAL A 19 15.75 10.29 0.98
CA VAL A 19 16.56 10.31 2.21
C VAL A 19 18.06 10.14 1.92
N LYS A 20 18.91 10.55 2.86
CA LYS A 20 20.35 10.28 2.81
C LYS A 20 20.61 8.77 2.99
N LYS A 21 21.72 8.30 2.41
CA LYS A 21 22.06 6.86 2.28
C LYS A 21 23.55 6.64 2.55
N LYS A 22 24.11 7.33 3.55
CA LYS A 22 25.56 7.36 3.79
C LYS A 22 25.97 6.85 5.16
N THR A 23 25.29 7.27 6.22
CA THR A 23 25.70 6.98 7.60
C THR A 23 24.95 5.79 8.19
N ASP A 24 25.45 5.27 9.31
CA ASP A 24 24.73 4.22 10.02
C ASP A 24 23.38 4.73 10.58
N ASP A 25 23.31 6.00 10.96
CA ASP A 25 22.06 6.68 11.36
C ASP A 25 21.05 6.77 10.21
N ASP A 26 21.52 7.05 8.98
CA ASP A 26 20.67 7.03 7.79
C ASP A 26 20.10 5.61 7.58
N ALA A 27 20.92 4.58 7.80
CA ALA A 27 20.48 3.20 7.66
C ALA A 27 19.43 2.81 8.72
N GLU A 28 19.60 3.23 9.98
CA GLU A 28 18.60 3.08 11.03
C GLU A 28 17.29 3.80 10.67
N ALA A 29 17.37 5.05 10.20
CA ALA A 29 16.20 5.83 9.80
C ALA A 29 15.42 5.14 8.66
N ILE A 30 16.12 4.60 7.66
CA ILE A 30 15.50 3.83 6.58
C ILE A 30 14.81 2.57 7.12
N CYS A 31 15.47 1.82 8.00
CA CYS A 31 14.89 0.60 8.59
C CYS A 31 13.65 0.91 9.43
N SER A 32 13.64 2.03 10.14
CA SER A 32 12.49 2.47 10.94
C SER A 32 11.33 3.00 10.08
N MET A 33 11.64 3.66 8.96
CA MET A 33 10.65 4.28 8.07
C MET A 33 9.99 3.27 7.11
N CYS A 34 10.76 2.36 6.51
CA CYS A 34 10.26 1.42 5.51
C CYS A 34 9.63 0.16 6.14
N ASN A 35 8.41 0.25 6.67
CA ASN A 35 7.68 -0.90 7.25
C ASN A 35 6.66 -1.56 6.30
N ALA A 36 6.32 -0.88 5.20
CA ALA A 36 5.38 -1.36 4.18
C ALA A 36 6.10 -1.85 2.90
N LEU A 37 7.43 -1.79 2.88
CA LEU A 37 8.28 -2.38 1.84
C LEU A 37 9.00 -3.61 2.40
N THR A 38 9.12 -4.65 1.58
CA THR A 38 9.93 -5.83 1.91
C THR A 38 11.42 -5.49 1.83
N THR A 39 12.25 -6.22 2.58
CA THR A 39 13.72 -6.12 2.46
C THR A 39 14.20 -6.24 1.01
N ALA A 40 13.59 -7.14 0.22
CA ALA A 40 13.93 -7.30 -1.19
C ALA A 40 13.63 -6.05 -2.04
N GLN A 41 12.51 -5.37 -1.77
CA GLN A 41 12.13 -4.12 -2.44
C GLN A 41 13.09 -2.99 -2.07
N ILE A 42 13.37 -2.81 -0.78
CA ILE A 42 14.30 -1.77 -0.29
C ILE A 42 15.68 -1.95 -0.94
N VAL A 43 16.23 -3.16 -0.87
CA VAL A 43 17.53 -3.48 -1.46
C VAL A 43 17.53 -3.26 -2.97
N LYS A 44 16.45 -3.61 -3.68
CA LYS A 44 16.36 -3.40 -5.13
C LYS A 44 16.34 -1.91 -5.50
N VAL A 45 15.60 -1.08 -4.77
CA VAL A 45 15.58 0.38 -4.95
C VAL A 45 16.96 0.96 -4.72
N LEU A 46 17.64 0.60 -3.63
CA LEU A 46 18.98 1.09 -3.32
C LEU A 46 20.02 0.67 -4.37
N ASN A 47 19.95 -0.57 -4.89
CA ASN A 47 20.87 -1.05 -5.94
C ASN A 47 20.66 -0.34 -7.29
N LEU A 48 19.42 0.03 -7.61
CA LEU A 48 19.07 0.70 -8.87
C LEU A 48 19.10 2.22 -8.76
N TYR A 49 19.45 2.75 -7.58
CA TYR A 49 19.46 4.18 -7.34
C TYR A 49 20.52 4.87 -8.20
N THR A 50 20.06 5.68 -9.15
CA THR A 50 20.90 6.55 -9.98
C THR A 50 20.63 8.00 -9.59
N PRO A 51 21.53 8.63 -8.81
CA PRO A 51 21.37 10.04 -8.46
C PRO A 51 21.32 10.90 -9.72
N VAL A 52 20.37 11.83 -9.78
CA VAL A 52 20.25 12.83 -10.85
C VAL A 52 20.95 14.14 -10.51
N ASN A 53 21.26 14.36 -9.23
CA ASN A 53 21.96 15.53 -8.76
C ASN A 53 23.47 15.25 -8.68
N GLU A 54 24.30 16.14 -9.21
CA GLU A 54 25.76 16.03 -9.21
C GLU A 54 26.36 15.99 -7.80
N PHE A 55 25.64 16.52 -6.80
CA PHE A 55 26.05 16.51 -5.39
C PHE A 55 25.62 15.25 -4.63
N GLU A 56 24.81 14.38 -5.25
CA GLU A 56 24.37 13.15 -4.63
C GLU A 56 25.21 11.97 -5.12
N GLU A 57 25.81 11.27 -4.15
CA GLU A 57 26.60 10.08 -4.42
C GLU A 57 25.73 8.84 -4.61
N ARG A 58 26.22 7.90 -5.41
CA ARG A 58 25.61 6.57 -5.49
C ARG A 58 25.65 5.87 -4.14
N VAL A 59 24.63 5.04 -3.90
CA VAL A 59 24.60 4.18 -2.72
C VAL A 59 25.76 3.21 -2.77
N SER A 60 26.54 3.13 -1.70
CA SER A 60 27.67 2.21 -1.62
C SER A 60 27.21 0.78 -1.35
N VAL A 61 27.97 -0.19 -1.86
CA VAL A 61 27.70 -1.62 -1.60
C VAL A 61 27.78 -1.94 -0.09
N SER A 62 28.66 -1.26 0.65
CA SER A 62 28.75 -1.41 2.11
C SER A 62 27.47 -0.94 2.80
N PHE A 63 26.90 0.20 2.40
CA PHE A 63 25.64 0.69 2.95
C PHE A 63 24.48 -0.29 2.69
N ILE A 64 24.40 -0.85 1.47
CA ILE A 64 23.39 -1.87 1.14
C ILE A 64 23.54 -3.12 2.02
N ARG A 65 24.76 -3.58 2.28
CA ARG A 65 25.01 -4.70 3.20
C ARG A 65 24.59 -4.36 4.63
N THR A 66 24.83 -3.14 5.09
CA THR A 66 24.38 -2.67 6.40
C THR A 66 22.85 -2.74 6.53
N ILE A 67 22.11 -2.26 5.51
CA ILE A 67 20.64 -2.39 5.45
C ILE A 67 20.22 -3.87 5.49
N GLN A 68 20.84 -4.73 4.68
CA GLN A 68 20.52 -6.17 4.67
C GLN A 68 20.74 -6.82 6.03
N MET A 69 21.84 -6.48 6.72
CA MET A 69 22.14 -6.99 8.06
C MET A 69 21.14 -6.50 9.11
N ARG A 70 20.76 -5.22 9.06
CA ARG A 70 19.77 -4.62 9.98
C ARG A 70 18.37 -5.21 9.78
N LEU A 71 18.02 -5.57 8.56
CA LEU A 71 16.71 -6.11 8.21
C LEU A 71 16.64 -7.65 8.17
N ARG A 72 17.72 -8.36 8.51
CA ARG A 72 17.83 -9.82 8.37
C ARG A 72 16.76 -10.61 9.13
N ASP A 73 16.27 -10.06 10.24
CA ASP A 73 15.33 -10.72 11.15
C ASP A 73 13.86 -10.48 10.75
N ARG A 74 13.61 -9.65 9.72
CA ARG A 74 12.28 -9.47 9.15
C ARG A 74 11.84 -10.72 8.41
N LYS A 75 10.66 -11.24 8.77
CA LYS A 75 10.03 -12.39 8.10
C LYS A 75 9.21 -11.94 6.88
N ASP A 76 9.83 -11.17 6.00
CA ASP A 76 9.16 -10.62 4.82
C ASP A 76 9.15 -11.63 3.68
N SER A 77 8.14 -11.53 2.81
CA SER A 77 8.11 -12.28 1.55
C SER A 77 9.28 -11.86 0.64
N PRO A 78 9.91 -12.79 -0.09
CA PRO A 78 10.93 -12.45 -1.11
C PRO A 78 10.31 -11.78 -2.35
N GLN A 79 8.99 -11.58 -2.39
CA GLN A 79 8.29 -10.98 -3.51
C GLN A 79 8.71 -9.52 -3.72
N LEU A 80 9.13 -9.22 -4.96
CA LEU A 80 9.53 -7.89 -5.38
C LEU A 80 8.36 -7.09 -5.97
N LEU A 81 7.59 -7.73 -6.85
CA LEU A 81 6.49 -7.10 -7.59
C LEU A 81 5.20 -7.13 -6.79
N MET A 82 4.41 -6.06 -6.90
CA MET A 82 3.07 -6.00 -6.32
C MET A 82 2.03 -6.53 -7.31
N ASP A 83 0.97 -7.15 -6.79
CA ASP A 83 -0.14 -7.65 -7.61
C ASP A 83 -1.08 -6.50 -7.98
N ALA A 84 -0.97 -6.01 -9.22
CA ALA A 84 -1.84 -4.97 -9.76
C ALA A 84 -3.29 -5.45 -9.98
N LYS A 85 -3.55 -6.76 -9.90
CA LYS A 85 -4.89 -7.36 -10.02
C LYS A 85 -5.49 -7.73 -8.66
N HIS A 86 -4.87 -7.31 -7.56
CA HIS A 86 -5.40 -7.56 -6.24
C HIS A 86 -6.81 -6.97 -6.11
N ILE A 87 -7.77 -7.79 -5.68
CA ILE A 87 -9.15 -7.40 -5.43
C ILE A 87 -9.35 -7.37 -3.92
N PHE A 88 -9.71 -6.21 -3.39
CA PHE A 88 -10.07 -6.09 -1.98
C PHE A 88 -11.41 -6.81 -1.72
N PRO A 89 -11.52 -7.59 -0.63
CA PRO A 89 -12.78 -8.23 -0.28
C PRO A 89 -13.85 -7.16 -0.02
N VAL A 90 -14.97 -7.24 -0.75
CA VAL A 90 -16.10 -6.33 -0.56
C VAL A 90 -16.97 -6.87 0.58
N THR A 91 -17.16 -6.07 1.62
CA THR A 91 -18.14 -6.36 2.67
C THR A 91 -19.40 -5.56 2.40
N PHE A 92 -20.55 -6.23 2.42
CA PHE A 92 -21.85 -5.59 2.33
C PHE A 92 -22.47 -5.56 3.73
N PRO A 93 -22.22 -4.51 4.54
CA PRO A 93 -22.80 -4.44 5.87
C PRO A 93 -24.34 -4.39 5.77
N PHE A 94 -25.00 -5.03 6.72
CA PHE A 94 -26.44 -4.84 6.88
C PHE A 94 -26.69 -3.40 7.31
N ASN A 95 -27.41 -2.66 6.47
CA ASN A 95 -27.87 -1.31 6.76
C ASN A 95 -29.40 -1.35 6.77
N PRO A 96 -30.06 -1.33 7.96
CA PRO A 96 -31.51 -1.39 8.02
C PRO A 96 -32.11 -0.17 7.33
N SER A 97 -33.16 -0.40 6.55
CA SER A 97 -33.95 0.68 5.98
C SER A 97 -34.82 1.31 7.07
N SER A 98 -34.87 2.64 7.12
CA SER A 98 -35.84 3.37 7.93
C SER A 98 -37.24 3.42 7.29
N LEU A 99 -37.37 2.90 6.07
CA LEU A 99 -38.63 2.88 5.33
C LEU A 99 -39.53 1.79 5.88
N ALA A 100 -40.68 2.20 6.40
CA ALA A 100 -41.72 1.28 6.80
C ALA A 100 -42.40 0.70 5.55
N LEU A 101 -42.55 -0.63 5.49
CA LEU A 101 -43.03 -1.33 4.29
C LEU A 101 -44.43 -0.87 3.86
N GLU A 102 -45.25 -0.45 4.82
CA GLU A 102 -46.58 0.11 4.62
C GLU A 102 -46.59 1.49 3.91
N THR A 103 -45.44 2.12 3.74
CA THR A 103 -45.35 3.39 2.98
C THR A 103 -44.96 3.15 1.51
N ILE A 104 -44.59 1.93 1.14
CA ILE A 104 -44.11 1.59 -0.20
C ILE A 104 -45.29 1.52 -1.19
N GLN A 105 -45.09 2.13 -2.36
CA GLN A 105 -45.99 2.05 -3.51
C GLN A 105 -45.26 1.42 -4.70
N ILE A 106 -45.98 0.62 -5.50
CA ILE A 106 -45.44 0.02 -6.72
C ILE A 106 -45.72 0.97 -7.90
N PRO A 107 -44.71 1.59 -8.51
CA PRO A 107 -44.93 2.49 -9.65
C PRO A 107 -45.43 1.73 -10.89
N ALA A 108 -46.39 2.31 -11.60
CA ALA A 108 -47.02 1.71 -12.78
C ALA A 108 -46.03 1.41 -13.91
N SER A 109 -44.92 2.16 -13.98
CA SER A 109 -43.83 1.94 -14.94
C SER A 109 -43.13 0.58 -14.81
N LEU A 110 -43.26 -0.10 -13.66
CA LEU A 110 -42.72 -1.45 -13.48
C LEU A 110 -43.58 -2.53 -14.16
N GLY A 111 -44.79 -2.21 -14.62
CA GLY A 111 -45.67 -3.17 -15.28
C GLY A 111 -46.21 -4.28 -14.36
N LEU A 112 -46.12 -4.09 -13.04
CA LEU A 112 -46.48 -5.09 -12.02
C LEU A 112 -47.96 -5.02 -11.59
N GLY A 113 -48.88 -4.76 -12.53
CA GLY A 113 -50.30 -4.59 -12.24
C GLY A 113 -51.01 -5.85 -11.71
N PHE A 114 -50.36 -7.01 -11.82
CA PHE A 114 -50.84 -8.28 -11.28
C PHE A 114 -50.53 -8.47 -9.78
N ILE A 115 -49.67 -7.62 -9.18
CA ILE A 115 -49.31 -7.69 -7.76
C ILE A 115 -50.24 -6.77 -6.96
N SER A 116 -50.90 -7.33 -5.94
CA SER A 116 -51.66 -6.58 -4.96
C SER A 116 -50.89 -6.44 -3.65
N ARG A 117 -50.91 -5.25 -3.06
CA ARG A 117 -50.37 -5.03 -1.72
C ARG A 117 -51.29 -5.68 -0.67
N VAL A 118 -50.68 -6.36 0.31
CA VAL A 118 -51.36 -7.00 1.47
C VAL A 118 -51.25 -6.09 2.69
#